data_AF-A0A6G3PTW7-F1
#
_entry.id   AF-A0A6G3PTW7-F1
#
_cell.length_a   1.000
_cell.length_b   1.000
_cell.length_c   1.000
_cell.angle_alpha   90.00
_cell.angle_beta   90.00
_cell.angle_gamma   90.00
#
_symmetry.space_group_name_H-M   'P 1'
#
loop_
_entity.id
_entity.type
_entity.pdbx_description
1 polymer ?
#
loop_
_entity_poly.entity_id
_entity_poly.type
_entity_poly.pdbx_seq_one_letter_code
_entity_poly.pdbx_strand_id
1 'polypeptide(L)'
;ALPPDVPGRPDTEDVFGAHLDLLCVRAAVRIAAAADEQPRGADVRRLAARVSGQVHEAARRCLGPGQGELDREAFEEIFPWRTGWASAVLTEGLLVPAGAGYRFAHEELGDWVQGAHLDLDAALRSLVHRWHRGSEERDRAPHPHGPDEPRSLPVPRHRIGPVIQAMVLLGRRQGSAALAHRMADLIEALDRLWPDEGPRDEDAAWWAAHLLGGSLLRVADARPYLGVLRVLAGRITRRSAAPGGAGDPGAYAE
;
A
#
# COMPACT_ATOMS: atom_id res chain seq x y z
N ALA A 1 15.47 -1.13 28.09
CA ALA A 1 15.34 -0.59 26.73
C ALA A 1 16.42 0.45 26.52
N LEU A 2 17.18 0.37 25.43
CA LEU A 2 18.19 1.39 25.11
C LEU A 2 17.52 2.71 24.68
N PRO A 3 18.13 3.87 24.96
CA PRO A 3 17.56 5.19 24.66
C PRO A 3 17.33 5.40 23.15
N PRO A 4 16.38 6.29 22.79
CA PRO A 4 15.94 6.50 21.41
C PRO A 4 17.00 7.07 20.46
N ASP A 5 18.09 7.65 20.99
CA ASP A 5 19.10 8.38 20.21
C ASP A 5 20.41 7.60 20.00
N VAL A 6 20.39 6.27 20.07
CA VAL A 6 21.58 5.49 19.71
C VAL A 6 21.75 5.54 18.18
N PRO A 7 22.79 6.21 17.63
CA PRO A 7 23.03 6.22 16.20
C PRO A 7 23.25 4.79 15.70
N GLY A 8 22.66 4.45 14.55
CA GLY A 8 22.80 3.13 13.91
C GLY A 8 21.65 2.15 14.12
N ARG A 9 20.44 2.61 14.49
CA ARG A 9 19.22 1.80 14.41
C ARG A 9 18.44 2.16 13.14
N PRO A 10 18.60 1.40 12.04
CA PRO A 10 17.81 1.65 10.84
C PRO A 10 16.33 1.41 11.13
N ASP A 11 15.47 2.28 10.61
CA ASP A 11 14.04 2.00 10.59
C ASP A 11 13.69 1.03 9.44
N THR A 12 12.43 0.60 9.36
CA THR A 12 11.98 -0.33 8.30
C THR A 12 12.20 0.23 6.89
N GLU A 13 12.13 1.55 6.73
CA GLU A 13 12.28 2.23 5.45
C GLU A 13 13.76 2.25 5.02
N ASP A 14 14.65 2.49 5.98
CA ASP A 14 16.10 2.39 5.77
C ASP A 14 16.49 0.98 5.33
N VAL A 15 15.88 -0.05 5.93
CA VAL A 15 16.12 -1.45 5.56
C VAL A 15 15.61 -1.74 4.15
N PHE A 16 14.39 -1.32 3.79
CA PHE A 16 13.87 -1.52 2.44
C PHE A 16 14.66 -0.74 1.38
N GLY A 17 15.05 0.50 1.68
CA GLY A 17 15.89 1.31 0.81
C GLY A 17 17.24 0.65 0.55
N ALA A 18 17.95 0.24 1.62
CA ALA A 18 19.24 -0.44 1.49
C ALA A 18 19.12 -1.77 0.75
N HIS A 19 18.04 -2.53 0.99
CA HIS A 19 17.78 -3.78 0.29
C HIS A 19 17.52 -3.55 -1.21
N LEU A 20 16.68 -2.58 -1.57
CA LEU A 20 16.43 -2.23 -2.97
C LEU A 20 17.71 -1.76 -3.67
N ASP A 21 18.50 -0.90 -3.03
CA ASP A 21 19.78 -0.43 -3.57
C ASP A 21 20.76 -1.58 -3.82
N LEU A 22 20.84 -2.53 -2.89
CA LEU A 22 21.65 -3.73 -3.05
C LEU A 22 21.20 -4.56 -4.27
N LEU A 23 19.89 -4.79 -4.42
CA LEU A 23 19.35 -5.52 -5.57
C LEU A 23 19.61 -4.78 -6.89
N CYS A 24 19.48 -3.46 -6.91
CA CYS A 24 19.76 -2.63 -8.09
C CYS A 24 21.25 -2.68 -8.48
N VAL A 25 22.15 -2.67 -7.50
CA VAL A 25 23.60 -2.81 -7.75
C VAL A 25 23.91 -4.20 -8.30
N ARG A 26 23.36 -5.26 -7.71
CA ARG A 26 23.58 -6.64 -8.20
C ARG A 26 23.04 -6.83 -9.63
N ALA A 27 21.86 -6.29 -9.92
CA ALA A 27 21.29 -6.31 -11.27
C ALA A 27 22.15 -5.52 -12.26
N ALA A 28 22.64 -4.33 -11.87
CA ALA A 28 23.54 -3.53 -12.69
C ALA A 28 24.85 -4.27 -13.04
N VAL A 29 25.46 -4.96 -12.07
CA VAL A 29 26.65 -5.79 -12.31
C VAL A 29 26.37 -6.89 -13.34
N ARG A 30 25.20 -7.55 -13.27
CA ARG A 30 24.82 -8.57 -14.26
C ARG A 30 24.57 -8.01 -15.65
N ILE A 31 23.89 -6.87 -15.74
CA ILE A 31 23.62 -6.20 -17.02
C ILE A 31 24.95 -5.83 -17.69
N ALA A 32 25.89 -5.25 -16.94
CA ALA A 32 27.19 -4.89 -17.47
C ALA A 32 28.01 -6.13 -17.91
N ALA A 33 27.96 -7.21 -17.14
CA ALA A 33 28.61 -8.48 -17.51
C ALA A 33 28.00 -9.08 -18.79
N ALA A 34 26.68 -8.97 -18.98
CA ALA A 34 26.01 -9.44 -20.19
C ALA A 34 26.34 -8.59 -21.43
N ALA A 35 26.78 -7.34 -21.24
CA ALA A 35 27.25 -6.46 -22.31
C ALA A 35 28.74 -6.65 -22.66
N ASP A 36 29.43 -7.59 -22.02
CA ASP A 36 30.88 -7.83 -22.14
C ASP A 36 31.74 -6.58 -21.84
N GLU A 37 31.20 -5.67 -21.02
CA GLU A 37 31.92 -4.50 -20.53
C GLU A 37 32.64 -4.89 -19.22
N GLN A 38 33.88 -4.43 -18.99
CA GLN A 38 34.43 -4.34 -17.63
C GLN A 38 34.02 -2.99 -17.01
N PRO A 39 32.86 -2.91 -16.32
CA PRO A 39 32.38 -1.64 -15.82
C PRO A 39 33.31 -1.13 -14.72
N ARG A 40 33.69 0.16 -14.78
CA ARG A 40 34.33 0.80 -13.63
C ARG A 40 33.28 1.02 -12.54
N GLY A 41 33.69 1.17 -11.28
CA GLY A 41 32.75 1.33 -10.16
C GLY A 41 31.77 2.52 -10.31
N ALA A 42 32.14 3.57 -11.04
CA ALA A 42 31.23 4.68 -11.35
C ALA A 42 30.15 4.33 -12.39
N ASP A 43 30.47 3.45 -13.35
CA ASP A 43 29.53 2.97 -14.38
C ASP A 43 28.46 2.09 -13.73
N VAL A 44 28.87 1.20 -12.83
CA VAL A 44 27.94 0.36 -12.05
C VAL A 44 26.97 1.20 -11.23
N ARG A 45 27.45 2.26 -10.55
CA ARG A 45 26.57 3.15 -9.77
C ARG A 45 25.55 3.87 -10.65
N ARG A 46 25.95 4.39 -11.82
CA ARG A 46 25.01 5.01 -12.77
C ARG A 46 23.99 4.01 -13.27
N LEU A 47 24.42 2.80 -13.60
CA LEU A 47 23.53 1.75 -14.06
C LEU A 47 22.57 1.30 -12.96
N ALA A 48 23.04 1.15 -11.72
CA ALA A 48 22.20 0.83 -10.57
C ALA A 48 21.12 1.91 -10.32
N ALA A 49 21.48 3.19 -10.45
CA ALA A 49 20.51 4.28 -10.39
C ALA A 49 19.45 4.18 -11.52
N ARG A 50 19.85 3.78 -12.74
CA ARG A 50 18.90 3.53 -13.83
C ARG A 50 18.01 2.33 -13.54
N VAL A 51 18.56 1.23 -13.01
CA VAL A 51 17.78 0.05 -12.60
C VAL A 51 16.76 0.44 -11.53
N SER A 52 17.17 1.18 -10.51
CA SER A 52 16.26 1.72 -9.48
C SER A 52 15.14 2.55 -10.10
N GLY A 53 15.46 3.48 -11.01
CA GLY A 53 14.45 4.25 -11.75
C GLY A 53 13.43 3.38 -12.50
N GLN A 54 13.88 2.32 -13.16
CA GLN A 54 13.00 1.35 -13.85
C GLN A 54 12.18 0.50 -12.88
N VAL A 55 12.72 0.14 -11.71
CA VAL A 55 11.95 -0.56 -10.67
C VAL A 55 10.84 0.35 -10.11
N HIS A 56 11.11 1.64 -9.91
CA HIS A 56 10.07 2.60 -9.52
C HIS A 56 9.02 2.80 -10.63
N GLU A 57 9.40 2.72 -11.90
CA GLU A 57 8.45 2.73 -13.02
C GLU A 57 7.58 1.46 -13.05
N ALA A 58 8.18 0.29 -12.86
CA ALA A 58 7.45 -0.97 -12.72
C ALA A 58 6.45 -0.91 -11.54
N ALA A 59 6.87 -0.34 -10.40
CA ALA A 59 5.99 -0.14 -9.25
C ALA A 59 4.78 0.75 -9.57
N ARG A 60 4.97 1.85 -10.31
CA ARG A 60 3.87 2.71 -10.77
C ARG A 60 2.88 1.94 -11.65
N ARG A 61 3.37 1.14 -12.60
CA ARG A 61 2.51 0.38 -13.51
C ARG A 61 1.75 -0.75 -12.80
N CYS A 62 2.33 -1.34 -11.75
CA CYS A 62 1.64 -2.32 -10.90
C CYS A 62 0.46 -1.72 -10.11
N LEU A 63 0.36 -0.40 -9.96
CA LEU A 63 -0.82 0.26 -9.37
C LEU A 63 -1.99 0.42 -10.35
N GLY A 64 -1.76 0.17 -11.63
CA GLY A 64 -2.78 0.17 -12.67
C GLY A 64 -3.77 -1.00 -12.54
N PRO A 65 -4.65 -1.19 -13.55
CA PRO A 65 -5.73 -2.18 -13.52
C PRO A 65 -5.24 -3.65 -13.43
N GLY A 66 -3.93 -3.91 -13.57
CA GLY A 66 -3.30 -5.23 -13.48
C GLY A 66 -3.22 -5.83 -12.06
N GLN A 67 -3.92 -5.27 -11.07
CA GLN A 67 -4.04 -5.84 -9.72
C GLN A 67 -2.69 -6.15 -9.02
N GLY A 68 -1.66 -5.34 -9.26
CA GLY A 68 -0.32 -5.56 -8.70
C GLY A 68 0.61 -6.40 -9.58
N GLU A 69 0.12 -6.90 -10.71
CA GLU A 69 0.94 -7.52 -11.76
C GLU A 69 1.31 -6.52 -12.84
N LEU A 70 2.51 -6.71 -13.40
CA LEU A 70 2.99 -6.09 -14.62
C LEU A 70 2.83 -7.10 -15.75
N ASP A 71 2.07 -6.75 -16.79
CA ASP A 71 1.93 -7.62 -17.96
C ASP A 71 3.29 -7.80 -18.70
N ARG A 72 3.34 -8.77 -19.62
CA ARG A 72 4.59 -9.11 -20.32
C ARG A 72 5.10 -7.99 -21.21
N GLU A 73 4.19 -7.22 -21.80
CA GLU A 73 4.55 -6.15 -22.73
C GLU A 73 5.16 -4.98 -21.96
N ALA A 74 4.51 -4.54 -20.90
CA ALA A 74 5.01 -3.51 -20.00
C ALA A 74 6.31 -3.96 -19.30
N PHE A 75 6.45 -5.25 -18.96
CA PHE A 75 7.70 -5.77 -18.42
C PHE A 75 8.85 -5.68 -19.43
N GLU A 76 8.65 -6.11 -20.68
CA GLU A 76 9.69 -6.04 -21.72
C GLU A 76 10.05 -4.60 -22.09
N GLU A 77 9.08 -3.68 -22.04
CA GLU A 77 9.34 -2.25 -22.25
C GLU A 77 10.30 -1.69 -21.19
N ILE A 78 10.08 -2.05 -19.91
CA ILE A 78 10.88 -1.56 -18.77
C ILE A 78 12.22 -2.30 -18.67
N PHE A 79 12.21 -3.61 -18.89
CA PHE A 79 13.36 -4.51 -18.73
C PHE A 79 13.58 -5.35 -20.01
N PRO A 80 14.24 -4.80 -21.04
CA PRO A 80 14.38 -5.52 -22.29
C PRO A 80 15.19 -6.82 -22.17
N TRP A 81 14.70 -7.92 -22.75
CA TRP A 81 15.42 -9.20 -22.83
C TRP A 81 16.74 -9.06 -23.59
N ARG A 82 16.72 -8.33 -24.72
CA ARG A 82 17.88 -8.17 -25.62
C ARG A 82 19.11 -7.53 -24.99
N THR A 83 18.94 -6.76 -23.92
CA THR A 83 20.04 -6.09 -23.19
C THR A 83 20.38 -6.80 -21.89
N GLY A 84 19.78 -7.96 -21.60
CA GLY A 84 20.01 -8.70 -20.35
C GLY A 84 19.32 -8.11 -19.12
N TRP A 85 18.51 -7.05 -19.26
CA TRP A 85 17.84 -6.39 -18.12
C TRP A 85 16.82 -7.30 -17.47
N ALA A 86 15.93 -7.92 -18.26
CA ALA A 86 14.95 -8.90 -17.77
C ALA A 86 15.63 -10.03 -16.98
N SER A 87 16.64 -10.66 -17.58
CA SER A 87 17.37 -11.76 -16.94
C SER A 87 18.02 -11.33 -15.62
N ALA A 88 18.60 -10.13 -15.57
CA ALA A 88 19.22 -9.60 -14.36
C ALA A 88 18.20 -9.39 -13.23
N VAL A 89 17.07 -8.72 -13.49
CA VAL A 89 16.08 -8.43 -12.43
C VAL A 89 15.35 -9.68 -11.94
N LEU A 90 15.15 -10.68 -12.80
CA LEU A 90 14.58 -11.97 -12.43
C LEU A 90 15.56 -12.81 -11.61
N THR A 91 16.84 -12.86 -12.03
CA THR A 91 17.89 -13.60 -11.31
C THR A 91 18.16 -13.00 -9.93
N GLU A 92 18.09 -11.68 -9.82
CA GLU A 92 18.28 -10.97 -8.56
C GLU A 92 17.02 -10.95 -7.69
N GLY A 93 15.91 -11.51 -8.16
CA GLY A 93 14.69 -11.62 -7.38
C GLY A 93 14.02 -10.27 -7.10
N LEU A 94 14.24 -9.26 -7.94
CA LEU A 94 13.45 -8.02 -7.89
C LEU A 94 12.00 -8.30 -8.31
N LEU A 95 11.86 -9.04 -9.41
CA LEU A 95 10.59 -9.45 -9.98
C LEU A 95 10.60 -10.97 -10.17
N VAL A 96 9.41 -11.57 -10.14
CA VAL A 96 9.18 -12.99 -10.44
C VAL A 96 8.00 -13.15 -11.38
N PRO A 97 7.97 -14.21 -12.20
CA PRO A 97 6.80 -14.55 -12.98
C PRO A 97 5.60 -14.80 -12.06
N ALA A 98 4.44 -14.25 -12.43
CA ALA A 98 3.17 -14.47 -11.74
C ALA A 98 2.04 -14.48 -12.75
N GLY A 99 1.31 -15.61 -12.82
CA GLY A 99 0.23 -15.79 -13.78
C GLY A 99 0.70 -15.55 -15.23
N ALA A 100 0.08 -14.57 -15.88
CA ALA A 100 0.43 -14.17 -17.23
C ALA A 100 1.57 -13.14 -17.29
N GLY A 101 1.93 -12.49 -16.19
CA GLY A 101 2.89 -11.40 -16.13
C GLY A 101 3.97 -11.59 -15.07
N TYR A 102 4.31 -10.51 -14.39
CA TYR A 102 5.35 -10.41 -13.40
C TYR A 102 4.88 -9.62 -12.19
N ARG A 103 5.44 -9.92 -11.01
CA ARG A 103 5.21 -9.14 -9.78
C ARG A 103 6.49 -9.02 -8.98
N PHE A 104 6.49 -8.13 -7.99
CA PHE A 104 7.57 -8.07 -7.02
C PHE A 104 7.69 -9.41 -6.28
N ALA A 105 8.93 -9.90 -6.15
CA ALA A 105 9.19 -11.18 -5.51
C ALA A 105 8.77 -11.18 -4.05
N HIS A 106 9.14 -10.11 -3.34
CA HIS A 106 8.78 -9.85 -1.96
C HIS A 106 7.60 -8.90 -1.91
N GLU A 107 6.48 -9.38 -1.37
CA GLU A 107 5.23 -8.63 -1.26
C GLU A 107 5.43 -7.33 -0.48
N GLU A 108 6.07 -7.39 0.70
CA GLU A 108 6.29 -6.19 1.53
C GLU A 108 7.16 -5.13 0.85
N LEU A 109 8.21 -5.56 0.12
CA LEU A 109 9.05 -4.65 -0.67
C LEU A 109 8.23 -4.03 -1.81
N GLY A 110 7.41 -4.85 -2.48
CA GLY A 110 6.49 -4.42 -3.53
C GLY A 110 5.50 -3.37 -3.02
N ASP A 111 4.88 -3.64 -1.87
CA ASP A 111 3.94 -2.73 -1.23
C ASP A 111 4.60 -1.42 -0.82
N TRP A 112 5.81 -1.49 -0.30
CA TRP A 112 6.60 -0.32 0.09
C TRP A 112 6.92 0.57 -1.12
N VAL A 113 7.47 0.01 -2.20
CA VAL A 113 7.83 0.79 -3.39
C VAL A 113 6.58 1.29 -4.15
N GLN A 114 5.50 0.51 -4.17
CA GLN A 114 4.24 0.91 -4.79
C GLN A 114 3.54 2.01 -3.97
N GLY A 115 3.51 1.89 -2.65
CA GLY A 115 2.94 2.90 -1.75
C GLY A 115 3.60 4.27 -1.90
N ALA A 116 4.89 4.31 -2.27
CA ALA A 116 5.60 5.55 -2.56
C ALA A 116 5.07 6.33 -3.78
N HIS A 117 4.35 5.67 -4.69
CA HIS A 117 3.76 6.26 -5.89
C HIS A 117 2.24 6.29 -5.88
N LEU A 118 1.59 5.75 -4.85
CA LEU A 118 0.14 5.69 -4.77
C LEU A 118 -0.46 7.10 -4.54
N ASP A 119 -1.46 7.47 -5.34
CA ASP A 119 -2.36 8.59 -5.01
C ASP A 119 -3.30 8.14 -3.87
N LEU A 120 -2.89 8.45 -2.64
CA LEU A 120 -3.63 8.07 -1.43
C LEU A 120 -5.04 8.67 -1.41
N ASP A 121 -5.23 9.89 -1.90
CA ASP A 121 -6.52 10.57 -1.84
C ASP A 121 -7.50 9.98 -2.86
N ALA A 122 -7.03 9.64 -4.06
CA ALA A 122 -7.82 8.88 -5.02
C ALA A 122 -8.15 7.47 -4.49
N ALA A 123 -7.18 6.79 -3.87
CA ALA A 123 -7.37 5.47 -3.29
C ALA A 123 -8.42 5.48 -2.16
N LEU A 124 -8.30 6.37 -1.17
CA LEU A 124 -9.27 6.48 -0.07
C LEU A 124 -10.67 6.86 -0.59
N ARG A 125 -10.76 7.76 -1.57
CA ARG A 125 -12.05 8.08 -2.21
C ARG A 125 -12.70 6.85 -2.83
N SER A 126 -11.94 6.04 -3.55
CA SER A 126 -12.45 4.83 -4.22
C SER A 126 -12.78 3.69 -3.25
N LEU A 127 -11.92 3.45 -2.25
CA LEU A 127 -12.03 2.30 -1.36
C LEU A 127 -13.00 2.53 -0.21
N VAL A 128 -13.02 3.74 0.35
CA VAL A 128 -13.75 4.06 1.59
C VAL A 128 -14.93 4.98 1.34
N HIS A 129 -14.82 5.93 0.41
CA HIS A 129 -15.85 6.96 0.22
C HIS A 129 -16.74 6.76 -1.02
N ARG A 130 -16.57 5.68 -1.81
CA ARG A 130 -17.40 5.42 -3.01
C ARG A 130 -18.90 5.35 -2.72
N TRP A 131 -19.27 4.90 -1.53
CA TRP A 131 -20.68 4.75 -1.13
C TRP A 131 -21.41 6.09 -1.04
N HIS A 132 -20.68 7.20 -0.81
CA HIS A 132 -21.26 8.55 -0.84
C HIS A 132 -21.87 8.88 -2.22
N ARG A 133 -21.31 8.35 -3.31
CA ARG A 133 -21.89 8.52 -4.66
C ARG A 133 -23.11 7.65 -4.88
N GLY A 134 -23.10 6.40 -4.39
CA GLY A 134 -24.25 5.50 -4.51
C GLY A 134 -25.52 6.02 -3.83
N SER A 135 -25.39 6.85 -2.80
CA SER A 135 -26.54 7.53 -2.17
C SER A 135 -27.07 8.72 -2.99
N GLU A 136 -26.21 9.46 -3.70
CA GLU A 136 -26.61 10.60 -4.54
C GLU A 136 -27.06 10.19 -5.96
N GLU A 137 -26.48 9.11 -6.51
CA GLU A 137 -26.85 8.52 -7.81
C GLU A 137 -28.13 7.68 -7.73
N ARG A 138 -28.49 7.11 -6.58
CA ARG A 138 -29.81 6.48 -6.42
C ARG A 138 -30.97 7.47 -6.59
N ASP A 139 -30.71 8.76 -6.35
CA ASP A 139 -31.66 9.86 -6.59
C ASP A 139 -31.52 10.51 -7.99
N ARG A 140 -30.56 10.09 -8.81
CA ARG A 140 -30.39 10.57 -10.19
C ARG A 140 -30.63 9.44 -11.18
N ALA A 141 -31.50 9.71 -12.17
CA ALA A 141 -31.79 8.76 -13.23
C ALA A 141 -30.49 8.22 -13.86
N PRO A 142 -30.41 6.92 -14.20
CA PRO A 142 -29.18 6.31 -14.70
C PRO A 142 -28.66 7.08 -15.92
N HIS A 143 -27.46 7.65 -15.81
CA HIS A 143 -26.75 8.14 -16.98
C HIS A 143 -26.17 6.93 -17.72
N PRO A 144 -26.46 6.75 -19.02
CA PRO A 144 -25.86 5.67 -19.79
C PRO A 144 -24.35 5.92 -19.86
N HIS A 145 -23.58 5.14 -19.08
CA HIS A 145 -22.12 5.09 -19.22
C HIS A 145 -21.78 4.69 -20.66
N GLY A 146 -20.90 5.46 -21.30
CA GLY A 146 -20.40 5.14 -22.63
C GLY A 146 -19.66 3.80 -22.64
N PRO A 147 -19.64 3.08 -23.78
CA PRO A 147 -19.04 1.75 -23.88
C PRO A 147 -17.52 1.69 -23.64
N ASP A 148 -16.83 2.83 -23.51
CA ASP A 148 -15.37 2.93 -23.43
C ASP A 148 -14.81 3.35 -22.06
N GLU A 149 -15.63 3.49 -21.02
CA GLU A 149 -15.11 3.79 -19.69
C GLU A 149 -14.61 2.48 -19.04
N PRO A 150 -13.28 2.31 -18.81
CA PRO A 150 -12.76 1.07 -18.25
C PRO A 150 -13.36 0.88 -16.86
N ARG A 151 -14.21 -0.15 -16.71
CA ARG A 151 -14.81 -0.50 -15.43
C ARG A 151 -13.69 -0.75 -14.44
N SER A 152 -13.58 0.08 -13.40
CA SER A 152 -12.67 -0.17 -12.30
C SER A 152 -13.13 -1.45 -11.61
N LEU A 153 -12.37 -2.53 -11.82
CA LEU A 153 -12.60 -3.77 -11.08
C LEU A 153 -12.41 -3.46 -9.58
N PRO A 154 -13.23 -4.05 -8.69
CA PRO A 154 -13.08 -3.85 -7.26
C PRO A 154 -11.67 -4.26 -6.85
N VAL A 155 -10.98 -3.37 -6.13
CA VAL A 155 -9.62 -3.59 -5.67
C VAL A 155 -9.62 -4.77 -4.68
N PRO A 156 -8.86 -5.84 -4.93
CA PRO A 156 -8.77 -6.98 -4.02
C PRO A 156 -8.19 -6.58 -2.67
N ARG A 157 -8.73 -7.18 -1.60
CA ARG A 157 -8.30 -6.92 -0.21
C ARG A 157 -6.82 -7.21 0.07
N HIS A 158 -6.20 -8.13 -0.67
CA HIS A 158 -4.76 -8.39 -0.56
C HIS A 158 -3.91 -7.20 -1.03
N ARG A 159 -4.47 -6.24 -1.77
CA ARG A 159 -3.79 -5.00 -2.20
C ARG A 159 -3.84 -3.89 -1.15
N ILE A 160 -4.02 -4.25 0.13
CA ILE A 160 -4.05 -3.27 1.22
C ILE A 160 -2.67 -2.72 1.57
N GLY A 161 -1.62 -3.50 1.35
CA GLY A 161 -0.25 -3.13 1.69
C GLY A 161 0.20 -1.78 1.13
N PRO A 162 0.11 -1.50 -0.19
CA PRO A 162 0.53 -0.21 -0.75
C PRO A 162 -0.22 0.98 -0.17
N VAL A 163 -1.50 0.81 0.18
CA VAL A 163 -2.32 1.87 0.76
C VAL A 163 -1.90 2.16 2.21
N ILE A 164 -1.62 1.12 3.00
CA ILE A 164 -1.06 1.28 4.35
C ILE A 164 0.30 1.97 4.26
N GLN A 165 1.15 1.58 3.32
CA GLN A 165 2.47 2.20 3.14
C GLN A 165 2.36 3.67 2.74
N ALA A 166 1.42 4.02 1.86
CA ALA A 166 1.15 5.41 1.52
C ALA A 166 0.68 6.24 2.73
N MET A 167 -0.14 5.67 3.61
CA MET A 167 -0.55 6.30 4.88
C MET A 167 0.63 6.54 5.82
N VAL A 168 1.51 5.54 6.01
CA VAL A 168 2.70 5.70 6.87
C VAL A 168 3.65 6.75 6.28
N LEU A 169 3.86 6.72 4.95
CA LEU A 169 4.70 7.67 4.23
C LEU A 169 4.16 9.11 4.33
N LEU A 170 2.84 9.30 4.31
CA LEU A 170 2.20 10.60 4.58
C LEU A 170 2.64 11.15 5.93
N GLY A 171 2.56 10.33 6.99
CA GLY A 171 2.97 10.72 8.34
C GLY A 171 4.45 11.11 8.43
N ARG A 172 5.32 10.45 7.66
CA ARG A 172 6.75 10.80 7.61
C ARG A 172 7.01 12.09 6.84
N ARG A 173 6.37 12.29 5.68
CA ARG A 173 6.61 13.45 4.80
C ARG A 173 5.93 14.73 5.28
N GLN A 174 4.75 14.61 5.88
CA GLN A 174 3.89 15.74 6.24
C GLN A 174 3.64 15.84 7.76
N GLY A 175 4.20 14.92 8.54
CA GLY A 175 4.10 14.90 10.00
C GLY A 175 2.90 14.11 10.52
N SER A 176 2.94 13.82 11.82
CA SER A 176 1.92 13.00 12.51
C SER A 176 0.52 13.60 12.48
N ALA A 177 0.39 14.93 12.41
CA ALA A 177 -0.91 15.60 12.31
C ALA A 177 -1.65 15.25 11.00
N ALA A 178 -0.94 15.17 9.87
CA ALA A 178 -1.53 14.82 8.58
C ALA A 178 -2.06 13.37 8.59
N LEU A 179 -1.29 12.44 9.13
CA LEU A 179 -1.72 11.05 9.29
C LEU A 179 -2.87 10.93 10.30
N ALA A 180 -2.81 11.64 11.43
CA ALA A 180 -3.87 11.64 12.42
C ALA A 180 -5.21 12.16 11.85
N HIS A 181 -5.16 13.19 11.00
CA HIS A 181 -6.34 13.68 10.29
C HIS A 181 -6.95 12.59 9.39
N ARG A 182 -6.13 11.91 8.57
CA ARG A 182 -6.61 10.78 7.76
C ARG A 182 -7.17 9.64 8.60
N MET A 183 -6.58 9.32 9.74
CA MET A 183 -7.12 8.31 10.65
C MET A 183 -8.46 8.74 11.27
N ALA A 184 -8.64 10.02 11.58
CA ALA A 184 -9.91 10.56 12.04
C ALA A 184 -10.98 10.46 10.95
N ASP A 185 -10.65 10.80 9.70
CA ASP A 185 -11.56 10.64 8.54
C ASP A 185 -12.01 9.18 8.38
N LEU A 186 -11.10 8.21 8.58
CA LEU A 186 -11.43 6.78 8.54
C LEU A 186 -12.37 6.36 9.67
N ILE A 187 -12.18 6.90 10.89
CA ILE A 187 -13.08 6.63 12.02
C ILE A 187 -14.47 7.21 11.74
N GLU A 188 -14.53 8.43 11.22
CA GLU A 188 -15.81 9.05 10.85
C GLU A 188 -16.53 8.25 9.74
N ALA A 189 -15.78 7.81 8.71
CA ALA A 189 -16.32 6.95 7.67
C ALA A 189 -16.88 5.64 8.26
N LEU A 190 -16.16 5.04 9.21
CA LEU A 190 -16.59 3.82 9.91
C LEU A 190 -17.86 3.99 10.74
N ASP A 191 -18.09 5.16 11.35
CA ASP A 191 -19.32 5.47 12.07
C ASP A 191 -20.51 5.62 11.10
N ARG A 192 -20.28 6.18 9.91
CA ARG A 192 -21.31 6.33 8.88
C ARG A 192 -21.63 5.01 8.15
N LEU A 193 -20.62 4.17 7.99
CA LEU A 193 -20.70 2.88 7.30
C LEU A 193 -21.33 1.78 8.14
N TRP A 194 -21.36 1.93 9.47
CA TRP A 194 -21.90 0.92 10.38
C TRP A 194 -22.94 1.53 11.33
N PRO A 195 -24.13 1.92 10.82
CA PRO A 195 -25.26 2.26 11.68
C PRO A 195 -25.75 1.04 12.49
N ASP A 196 -26.63 1.29 13.48
CA ASP A 196 -27.15 0.27 14.41
C ASP A 196 -27.86 -0.91 13.70
N GLU A 197 -28.33 -0.70 12.47
CA GLU A 197 -29.01 -1.70 11.64
C GLU A 197 -28.06 -2.60 10.81
N GLY A 198 -26.74 -2.35 10.84
CA GLY A 198 -25.73 -3.11 10.10
C GLY A 198 -24.95 -2.29 9.07
N PRO A 199 -23.92 -2.88 8.41
CA PRO A 199 -23.05 -2.14 7.50
C PRO A 199 -23.78 -1.69 6.22
N ARG A 200 -23.64 -0.40 5.87
CA ARG A 200 -24.14 0.17 4.59
C ARG A 200 -23.35 -0.31 3.39
N ASP A 201 -22.03 -0.45 3.55
CA ASP A 201 -21.11 -1.05 2.56
C ASP A 201 -20.06 -1.84 3.35
N GLU A 202 -20.20 -3.16 3.37
CA GLU A 202 -19.32 -4.07 4.11
C GLU A 202 -17.86 -3.97 3.67
N ASP A 203 -17.63 -3.75 2.39
CA ASP A 203 -16.29 -3.73 1.84
C ASP A 203 -15.60 -2.40 2.12
N ALA A 204 -16.31 -1.27 1.99
CA ALA A 204 -15.79 0.03 2.43
C ALA A 204 -15.51 0.05 3.95
N ALA A 205 -16.37 -0.60 4.76
CA ALA A 205 -16.16 -0.72 6.20
C ALA A 205 -14.94 -1.59 6.52
N TRP A 206 -14.73 -2.68 5.76
CA TRP A 206 -13.53 -3.50 5.87
C TRP A 206 -12.27 -2.69 5.57
N TRP A 207 -12.24 -1.95 4.47
CA TRP A 207 -11.11 -1.10 4.09
C TRP A 207 -10.80 -0.07 5.17
N ALA A 208 -11.79 0.69 5.62
CA ALA A 208 -11.56 1.73 6.62
C ALA A 208 -11.00 1.17 7.95
N ALA A 209 -11.51 0.03 8.41
CA ALA A 209 -11.03 -0.62 9.64
C ALA A 209 -9.59 -1.16 9.50
N HIS A 210 -9.29 -1.83 8.38
CA HIS A 210 -7.98 -2.46 8.20
C HIS A 210 -6.90 -1.46 7.83
N LEU A 211 -7.23 -0.36 7.14
CA LEU A 211 -6.31 0.76 6.91
C LEU A 211 -5.97 1.46 8.23
N LEU A 212 -6.98 1.74 9.06
CA LEU A 212 -6.77 2.36 10.38
C LEU A 212 -5.87 1.48 11.27
N GLY A 213 -6.21 0.21 11.44
CA GLY A 213 -5.44 -0.72 12.26
C GLY A 213 -4.05 -0.98 11.69
N GLY A 214 -3.96 -1.22 10.39
CA GLY A 214 -2.71 -1.53 9.69
C GLY A 214 -1.71 -0.37 9.70
N SER A 215 -2.18 0.88 9.61
CA SER A 215 -1.32 2.07 9.75
C SER A 215 -0.90 2.30 11.21
N LEU A 216 -1.82 2.18 12.18
CA LEU A 216 -1.49 2.34 13.60
C LEU A 216 -0.46 1.31 14.09
N LEU A 217 -0.50 0.08 13.57
CA LEU A 217 0.48 -0.96 13.92
C LEU A 217 1.88 -0.72 13.31
N ARG A 218 2.00 0.18 12.32
CA ARG A 218 3.25 0.47 11.61
C ARG A 218 3.90 1.80 11.98
N VAL A 219 3.25 2.65 12.79
CA VAL A 219 3.91 3.87 13.28
C VAL A 219 4.89 3.52 14.41
N ALA A 220 6.09 4.08 14.35
CA ALA A 220 7.13 3.82 15.35
C ALA A 220 6.82 4.45 16.72
N ASP A 221 6.08 5.57 16.75
CA ASP A 221 5.64 6.23 17.97
C ASP A 221 4.13 6.51 17.92
N ALA A 222 3.39 5.88 18.84
CA ALA A 222 1.94 6.03 18.94
C ALA A 222 1.49 7.29 19.72
N ARG A 223 2.39 7.96 20.46
CA ARG A 223 2.05 9.11 21.32
C ARG A 223 1.34 10.25 20.58
N PRO A 224 1.72 10.62 19.35
CA PRO A 224 1.01 11.66 18.59
C PRO A 224 -0.44 11.29 18.26
N TYR A 225 -0.79 10.00 18.28
CA TYR A 225 -2.10 9.49 17.88
C TYR A 225 -3.01 9.18 19.07
N LEU A 226 -2.66 9.58 20.30
CA LEU A 226 -3.48 9.34 21.50
C LEU A 226 -4.91 9.88 21.38
N GLY A 227 -5.11 11.00 20.67
CA GLY A 227 -6.45 11.52 20.39
C GLY A 227 -7.28 10.55 19.55
N VAL A 228 -6.71 10.06 18.45
CA VAL A 228 -7.33 9.04 17.57
C VAL A 228 -7.63 7.76 18.35
N LEU A 229 -6.67 7.27 19.14
CA LEU A 229 -6.83 6.05 19.95
C LEU A 229 -7.94 6.18 21.00
N ARG A 230 -8.10 7.34 21.63
CA ARG A 230 -9.22 7.58 22.57
C ARG A 230 -10.57 7.55 21.86
N VAL A 231 -10.68 8.16 20.68
CA VAL A 231 -11.92 8.13 19.89
C VAL A 231 -12.24 6.70 19.49
N LEU A 232 -11.24 5.94 19.00
CA LEU A 232 -11.40 4.54 18.63
C LEU A 232 -11.83 3.67 19.83
N ALA A 233 -11.20 3.86 21.00
CA ALA A 233 -11.58 3.15 22.22
C ALA A 233 -13.03 3.46 22.62
N GLY A 234 -13.42 4.74 22.61
CA GLY A 234 -14.81 5.14 22.90
C GLY A 234 -15.81 4.52 21.93
N ARG A 235 -15.47 4.42 20.64
CA ARG A 235 -16.28 3.76 19.62
C ARG A 235 -16.45 2.26 19.90
N ILE A 236 -15.37 1.55 20.21
CA ILE A 236 -15.42 0.12 20.54
C ILE A 236 -16.30 -0.13 21.77
N THR A 237 -16.16 0.69 22.82
CA THR A 237 -16.99 0.58 24.02
C THR A 237 -18.47 0.81 23.72
N ARG A 238 -18.83 1.85 22.95
CA ARG A 238 -20.23 2.10 22.56
C ARG A 238 -20.83 0.93 21.79
N ARG A 239 -20.08 0.38 20.83
CA ARG A 239 -20.53 -0.76 20.02
C ARG A 239 -20.69 -2.04 20.84
N SER A 240 -19.82 -2.24 21.84
CA SER A 240 -19.91 -3.39 22.74
C SER A 240 -21.10 -3.30 23.70
N ALA A 241 -21.58 -2.09 23.99
CA ALA A 241 -22.75 -1.83 24.83
C ALA A 241 -24.08 -1.82 24.07
N ALA A 242 -24.07 -1.87 22.74
CA ALA A 242 -25.30 -1.92 21.93
C ALA A 242 -25.99 -3.29 22.09
N PRO A 243 -27.33 -3.34 22.29
CA PRO A 243 -28.04 -4.60 22.46
C PRO A 243 -27.89 -5.46 21.20
N GLY A 244 -27.20 -6.60 21.33
CA GLY A 244 -26.87 -7.51 20.21
C GLY A 244 -25.36 -7.72 19.96
N GLY A 245 -24.47 -7.01 20.66
CA GLY A 245 -23.04 -7.33 20.68
C GLY A 245 -22.76 -8.61 21.47
N ALA A 246 -21.88 -9.48 20.95
CA ALA A 246 -21.48 -10.74 21.59
C ALA A 246 -21.00 -10.52 23.03
N GLY A 247 -21.91 -10.73 23.97
CA GLY A 247 -21.75 -10.43 25.38
C GLY A 247 -22.93 -10.99 26.15
N ASP A 248 -23.18 -12.29 25.97
CA ASP A 248 -23.72 -13.09 27.07
C ASP A 248 -22.53 -13.31 28.02
N PRO A 249 -22.48 -12.69 29.20
CA PRO A 249 -21.52 -13.08 30.21
C PRO A 249 -22.00 -14.43 30.74
N GLY A 250 -21.49 -15.50 30.10
CA GLY A 250 -21.72 -16.86 30.52
C GLY A 250 -21.50 -16.99 32.03
N ALA A 251 -22.54 -17.49 32.68
CA ALA A 251 -22.66 -17.89 34.08
C ALA A 251 -21.33 -18.25 34.77
N TYR A 252 -20.70 -17.27 35.40
CA TYR A 252 -19.85 -17.45 36.58
C TYR A 252 -20.03 -16.24 37.49
N ALA A 253 -21.24 -16.14 38.04
CA ALA A 253 -21.52 -15.41 39.26
C ALA A 253 -21.92 -16.44 40.31
N GLU A 254 -20.94 -16.92 41.05
CA GLU A 254 -21.04 -17.36 42.45
C GLU A 254 -19.75 -16.98 43.17
#